data_AF-A0A212D9P9-F1
#
_entry.id   AF-A0A212D9P9-F1
#
_cell.length_a   1.000
_cell.length_b   1.000
_cell.length_c   1.000
_cell.angle_alpha   90.00
_cell.angle_beta   90.00
_cell.angle_gamma   90.00
#
_symmetry.space_group_name_H-M   'P 1'
#
loop_
_entity.id
_entity.type
_entity.pdbx_description
1 polymer ?
#
loop_
_entity_poly.entity_id
_entity_poly.type
_entity_poly.pdbx_seq_one_letter_code
_entity_poly.pdbx_strand_id
1 'polypeptide(L)'
;MYPTGALIVNLRPNTFSPSRHLTLCIKPLRGSSGANIYLEKTGELKLLVRDGDLGPGQAPCFGFEQGGLFVEATPQQDISRRTTGFQYELTSRRAGLDLHALSAPCRPCSHTEVLLAVCTSDFVVRGSIQKVIHEPERQESAIHLNVSRLYRQKSRVFRPAPEGEGGGWRGRVSTLLECGVRPGHGEFLFTGHMHFGEAWLGCAPRFKDFQRMYRDAEERGMNPCEMGME
;
A
#
# COMPACT_ATOMS: atom_id res chain seq x y z
N MET A 1 12.94 -0.67 35.92
CA MET A 1 13.60 -1.66 35.04
C MET A 1 12.77 -1.69 33.77
N TYR A 2 13.32 -1.23 32.64
CA TYR A 2 12.65 -1.33 31.33
C TYR A 2 12.61 -2.80 30.89
N PRO A 3 11.65 -3.22 30.05
CA PRO A 3 11.49 -4.63 29.73
C PRO A 3 12.76 -5.18 29.07
N THR A 4 13.47 -6.06 29.78
CA THR A 4 14.52 -6.92 29.26
C THR A 4 13.86 -8.24 28.88
N GLY A 5 13.62 -8.46 27.59
CA GLY A 5 12.90 -9.64 27.13
C GLY A 5 12.53 -9.58 25.66
N ALA A 6 11.83 -10.63 25.22
CA ALA A 6 11.37 -10.75 23.86
C ALA A 6 9.91 -11.24 23.78
N LEU A 7 9.26 -10.92 22.67
CA LEU A 7 7.91 -11.33 22.35
C LEU A 7 7.92 -12.17 21.07
N ILE A 8 7.12 -13.24 21.06
CA ILE A 8 6.87 -14.05 19.86
C ILE A 8 5.51 -13.68 19.31
N VAL A 9 5.49 -13.09 18.11
CA VAL A 9 4.26 -12.77 17.37
C VAL A 9 4.02 -13.88 16.36
N ASN A 10 3.03 -14.73 16.66
CA ASN A 10 2.60 -15.81 15.79
C ASN A 10 1.43 -15.35 14.93
N LEU A 11 1.63 -15.28 13.61
CA LEU A 11 0.54 -15.01 12.68
C LEU A 11 -0.10 -16.31 12.24
N ARG A 12 -1.43 -16.40 12.35
CA ARG A 12 -2.21 -17.58 11.94
C ARG A 12 -3.31 -17.15 10.98
N PRO A 13 -3.22 -17.45 9.67
CA PRO A 13 -4.26 -17.10 8.72
C PRO A 13 -5.50 -17.97 8.95
N ASN A 14 -6.67 -17.32 9.00
CA ASN A 14 -7.96 -17.99 9.16
C ASN A 14 -8.44 -18.73 7.89
N THR A 15 -7.77 -18.52 6.75
CA THR A 15 -8.16 -19.05 5.43
C THR A 15 -7.07 -19.96 4.84
N PHE A 16 -6.55 -20.88 5.66
CA PHE A 16 -5.48 -21.78 5.27
C PHE A 16 -5.89 -22.68 4.09
N SER A 17 -5.25 -22.47 2.93
CA SER A 17 -5.27 -23.38 1.79
C SER A 17 -3.85 -23.91 1.61
N PRO A 18 -3.58 -25.22 1.78
CA PRO A 18 -2.22 -25.78 1.76
C PRO A 18 -1.49 -25.60 0.41
N SER A 19 -2.18 -25.21 -0.65
CA SER A 19 -1.63 -24.93 -1.98
C SER A 19 -1.16 -23.47 -2.20
N ARG A 20 -1.33 -22.57 -1.23
CA ARG A 20 -0.96 -21.15 -1.38
C ARG A 20 0.33 -20.85 -0.64
N HIS A 21 1.40 -20.59 -1.40
CA HIS A 21 2.59 -19.94 -0.85
C HIS A 21 2.22 -18.53 -0.40
N LEU A 22 2.07 -18.37 0.91
CA LEU A 22 1.82 -17.07 1.52
C LEU A 22 3.16 -16.37 1.74
N THR A 23 3.17 -15.05 1.61
CA THR A 23 4.31 -14.20 1.90
C THR A 23 3.90 -13.17 2.93
N LEU A 24 4.68 -13.07 4.00
CA LEU A 24 4.51 -12.10 5.06
C LEU A 24 5.50 -10.95 4.84
N CYS A 25 4.98 -9.74 4.75
CA CYS A 25 5.77 -8.52 4.70
C CYS A 25 5.56 -7.72 5.98
N ILE A 26 6.61 -7.10 6.50
CA ILE A 26 6.51 -6.20 7.67
C ILE A 26 7.04 -4.82 7.35
N LYS A 27 6.38 -3.77 7.86
CA LYS A 27 6.80 -2.38 7.71
C LYS A 27 6.89 -1.73 9.10
N PRO A 28 8.08 -1.33 9.56
CA PRO A 28 8.22 -0.59 10.81
C PRO A 28 7.41 0.71 10.78
N LEU A 29 6.79 1.06 11.91
CA LEU A 29 6.12 2.34 12.08
C LEU A 29 7.14 3.48 12.18
N ARG A 30 6.74 4.70 11.78
CA ARG A 30 7.57 5.89 11.98
C ARG A 30 7.88 6.06 13.48
N GLY A 31 9.16 6.26 13.80
CA GLY A 31 9.62 6.42 15.20
C GLY A 31 9.69 5.12 16.00
N SER A 32 9.46 3.96 15.37
CA SER A 32 9.66 2.66 15.98
C SER A 32 11.12 2.52 16.43
N SER A 33 11.33 2.23 17.72
CA SER A 33 12.66 2.07 18.31
C SER A 33 12.61 1.22 19.58
N GLY A 34 13.78 0.79 20.05
CA GLY A 34 13.93 0.02 21.28
C GLY A 34 13.73 -1.49 21.11
N ALA A 35 13.69 -2.00 19.87
CA ALA A 35 13.68 -3.44 19.63
C ALA A 35 14.23 -3.83 18.25
N ASN A 36 14.86 -5.00 18.19
CA ASN A 36 15.15 -5.71 16.96
C ASN A 36 14.00 -6.66 16.61
N ILE A 37 13.73 -6.86 15.32
CA ILE A 37 12.72 -7.80 14.82
C ILE A 37 13.43 -8.87 14.00
N TYR A 38 13.20 -10.14 14.35
CA TYR A 38 13.75 -11.31 13.69
C TYR A 38 12.64 -12.20 13.13
N LEU A 39 12.95 -12.90 12.06
CA LEU A 39 12.20 -14.05 11.59
C LEU A 39 12.74 -15.29 12.30
N GLU A 40 11.88 -16.00 13.01
CA GLU A 40 12.19 -17.31 13.58
C GLU A 40 11.76 -18.39 12.59
N LYS A 41 12.70 -19.25 12.20
CA LYS A 41 12.44 -20.43 11.39
C LYS A 41 13.24 -21.58 11.96
N THR A 42 12.55 -22.63 12.43
CA THR A 42 13.19 -23.86 12.93
C THR A 42 14.27 -23.60 13.98
N GLY A 43 14.06 -22.63 14.88
CA GLY A 43 15.03 -22.25 15.92
C GLY A 43 16.15 -21.30 15.47
N GLU A 44 16.26 -20.95 14.18
CA GLU A 44 17.18 -19.92 13.69
C GLU A 44 16.49 -18.56 13.64
N LEU A 45 17.18 -17.51 14.12
CA LEU A 45 16.71 -16.13 14.09
C LEU A 45 17.42 -15.34 12.99
N LYS A 46 16.68 -14.89 11.97
CA LYS A 46 17.18 -14.01 10.92
C LYS A 46 16.72 -12.57 11.17
N LEU A 47 17.65 -11.64 11.36
CA LEU A 47 17.34 -10.22 11.57
C LEU A 47 16.60 -9.64 10.35
N LEU A 48 15.44 -9.04 10.59
CA LEU A 48 14.63 -8.35 9.58
C LEU A 48 14.71 -6.83 9.73
N VAL A 49 14.64 -6.33 10.96
CA VAL A 49 14.66 -4.91 11.29
C VAL A 49 15.57 -4.71 12.48
N ARG A 50 16.56 -3.83 12.34
CA ARG A 50 17.49 -3.47 13.41
C ARG A 50 17.00 -2.21 14.11
N ASP A 51 17.11 -2.17 15.43
CA ASP A 51 16.83 -0.95 16.19
C ASP A 51 17.73 0.21 15.74
N GLY A 52 17.13 1.38 15.55
CA GLY A 52 17.81 2.58 15.06
C GLY A 52 18.10 2.59 13.55
N ASP A 53 17.91 1.47 12.85
CA ASP A 53 18.06 1.40 11.40
C ASP A 53 16.66 1.36 10.77
N LEU A 54 16.19 2.51 10.31
CA LEU A 54 14.88 2.60 9.65
C LEU A 54 14.88 1.96 8.27
N GLY A 55 16.06 1.60 7.73
CA GLY A 55 16.24 1.05 6.39
C GLY A 55 15.62 1.95 5.29
N PRO A 56 15.94 1.71 4.02
CA PRO A 56 15.39 2.50 2.93
C PRO A 56 13.93 2.09 2.65
N GLY A 57 12.96 2.37 3.53
CA GLY A 57 11.51 2.25 3.26
C GLY A 57 10.97 0.89 2.79
N GLN A 58 11.84 -0.11 2.62
CA GLN A 58 11.54 -1.40 2.04
C GLN A 58 11.00 -2.30 3.15
N ALA A 59 9.77 -2.75 2.97
CA ALA A 59 9.15 -3.71 3.86
C ALA A 59 9.72 -5.11 3.55
N PRO A 60 10.56 -5.71 4.42
CA PRO A 60 11.07 -7.06 4.16
C PRO A 60 9.93 -8.06 4.10
N CYS A 61 9.96 -8.89 3.06
CA CYS A 61 8.98 -9.94 2.79
C CYS A 61 9.63 -11.33 2.83
N PHE A 62 8.92 -12.32 3.35
CA PHE A 62 9.42 -13.68 3.50
C PHE A 62 8.30 -14.72 3.38
N GLY A 63 8.65 -15.93 2.95
CA GLY A 63 7.70 -17.03 2.82
C GLY A 63 7.10 -17.41 4.18
N PHE A 64 5.79 -17.56 4.22
CA PHE A 64 5.01 -17.93 5.39
C PHE A 64 5.00 -19.47 5.55
N GLU A 65 6.18 -20.02 5.81
CA GLU A 65 6.38 -21.44 6.16
C GLU A 65 6.50 -21.51 7.70
N GLN A 66 5.35 -21.41 8.39
CA GLN A 66 5.15 -21.52 9.86
C GLN A 66 6.11 -20.73 10.81
N GLY A 67 6.85 -19.72 10.33
CA GLY A 67 7.76 -18.93 11.17
C GLY A 67 7.07 -17.86 12.03
N GLY A 68 7.54 -17.68 13.25
CA GLY A 68 7.13 -16.58 14.14
C GLY A 68 7.97 -15.32 13.94
N LEU A 69 7.43 -14.15 14.27
CA LEU A 69 8.22 -12.94 14.42
C LEU A 69 8.72 -12.84 15.86
N PHE A 70 10.03 -12.72 16.04
CA PHE A 70 10.65 -12.54 17.35
C PHE A 70 11.03 -11.08 17.53
N VAL A 71 10.46 -10.42 18.52
CA VAL A 71 10.69 -9.00 18.81
C VAL A 71 11.46 -8.89 20.11
N GLU A 72 12.74 -8.54 20.03
CA GLU A 72 13.65 -8.49 21.17
C GLU A 72 13.95 -7.05 21.57
N ALA A 73 13.72 -6.69 22.84
CA ALA A 73 14.02 -5.37 23.34
C ALA A 73 15.54 -5.11 23.35
N THR A 74 15.97 -3.99 22.77
CA THR A 74 17.38 -3.59 22.80
C THR A 74 17.76 -3.00 24.17
N PRO A 75 18.95 -3.32 24.70
CA PRO A 75 19.42 -2.73 25.95
C PRO A 75 19.45 -1.20 25.88
N GLN A 76 18.81 -0.55 26.85
CA GLN A 76 18.80 0.92 26.97
C GLN A 76 19.68 1.35 28.15
N GLN A 77 20.49 2.39 27.92
CA GLN A 77 21.32 3.01 28.95
C GLN A 77 20.63 4.21 29.61
N ASP A 78 19.56 4.69 29.00
CA ASP A 78 18.78 5.84 29.44
C ASP A 78 17.40 5.43 29.95
N ILE A 79 16.71 6.38 30.61
CA ILE A 79 15.34 6.17 31.12
C ILE A 79 14.27 6.61 30.12
N SER A 80 14.62 6.80 28.85
CA SER A 80 13.64 7.22 27.83
C SER A 80 12.70 6.07 27.50
N ARG A 81 11.42 6.41 27.26
CA ARG A 81 10.45 5.42 26.80
C ARG A 81 10.58 5.24 25.30
N ARG A 82 11.03 4.08 24.86
CA ARG A 82 11.01 3.67 23.45
C ARG A 82 9.84 2.74 23.17
N THR A 83 9.31 2.80 21.96
CA THR A 83 8.19 1.95 21.54
C THR A 83 8.52 1.40 20.17
N THR A 84 8.50 0.07 20.04
CA THR A 84 8.60 -0.61 18.75
C THR A 84 7.20 -0.91 18.24
N GLY A 85 6.99 -0.75 16.94
CA GLY A 85 5.74 -1.08 16.30
C GLY A 85 5.95 -1.29 14.81
N PHE A 86 5.21 -2.22 14.24
CA PHE A 86 5.25 -2.52 12.81
C PHE A 86 3.86 -2.92 12.33
N GLN A 87 3.60 -2.68 11.05
CA GLN A 87 2.46 -3.22 10.33
C GLN A 87 2.89 -4.50 9.62
N TYR A 88 1.93 -5.39 9.37
CA TYR A 88 2.17 -6.62 8.62
C TYR A 88 1.12 -6.78 7.51
N GLU A 89 1.54 -7.39 6.40
CA GLU A 89 0.66 -7.80 5.31
C GLU A 89 0.95 -9.24 4.90
N LEU A 90 -0.12 -10.00 4.70
CA LEU A 90 -0.05 -11.37 4.21
C LEU A 90 -0.61 -11.41 2.79
N THR A 91 0.23 -11.79 1.84
CA THR A 91 -0.13 -11.91 0.43
C THR A 91 0.04 -13.34 -0.07
N SER A 92 -0.73 -13.74 -1.09
CA SER A 92 -0.60 -15.07 -1.74
C SER A 92 0.41 -15.09 -2.89
N ARG A 93 1.19 -14.00 -3.05
CA ARG A 93 2.23 -13.87 -4.07
C ARG A 93 3.54 -14.45 -3.56
N ARG A 94 4.30 -15.15 -4.42
CA ARG A 94 5.58 -15.79 -4.05
C ARG A 94 6.62 -14.76 -3.63
N ALA A 95 7.28 -14.98 -2.50
CA ALA A 95 8.42 -14.19 -2.06
C ALA A 95 9.54 -14.27 -3.13
N GLY A 96 10.02 -13.11 -3.60
CA GLY A 96 11.13 -13.01 -4.56
C GLY A 96 10.76 -12.59 -5.98
N LEU A 97 9.46 -12.49 -6.32
CA LEU A 97 9.02 -11.82 -7.56
C LEU A 97 8.60 -10.39 -7.23
N ASP A 98 9.62 -9.53 -7.19
CA ASP A 98 9.60 -8.08 -7.22
C ASP A 98 8.67 -7.37 -6.21
N LEU A 99 9.29 -6.76 -5.21
CA LEU A 99 8.74 -5.55 -4.56
C LEU A 99 8.53 -4.41 -5.58
N HIS A 100 9.18 -4.48 -6.75
CA HIS A 100 8.84 -3.69 -7.94
C HIS A 100 7.57 -4.13 -8.68
N ALA A 101 6.94 -5.27 -8.32
CA ALA A 101 5.68 -5.75 -8.91
C ALA A 101 4.45 -5.33 -8.09
N LEU A 102 4.66 -4.68 -6.94
CA LEU A 102 3.63 -3.85 -6.28
C LEU A 102 3.55 -2.48 -6.95
N SER A 103 4.65 -1.96 -7.47
CA SER A 103 4.60 -0.76 -8.31
C SER A 103 4.22 -1.17 -9.73
N ALA A 104 3.11 -0.67 -10.25
CA ALA A 104 2.95 -0.73 -11.69
C ALA A 104 4.18 -0.05 -12.32
N PRO A 105 4.80 -0.61 -13.38
CA PRO A 105 5.86 0.10 -14.10
C PRO A 105 5.36 1.51 -14.41
N CYS A 106 6.23 2.53 -14.31
CA CYS A 106 5.88 3.94 -14.52
C CYS A 106 5.44 4.29 -15.96
N ARG A 107 4.98 3.29 -16.72
CA ARG A 107 4.35 3.43 -18.01
C ARG A 107 2.85 3.72 -17.84
N PRO A 108 2.25 4.48 -18.78
CA PRO A 108 0.80 4.60 -18.86
C PRO A 108 0.15 3.22 -19.01
N CYS A 109 -0.96 2.99 -18.30
CA CYS A 109 -1.77 1.79 -18.47
C CYS A 109 -2.39 1.74 -19.87
N SER A 110 -2.41 0.56 -20.45
CA SER A 110 -3.17 0.25 -21.66
C SER A 110 -4.68 0.24 -21.39
N HIS A 111 -5.48 0.24 -22.45
CA HIS A 111 -6.94 0.23 -22.32
C HIS A 111 -7.44 -0.97 -21.52
N THR A 112 -6.96 -2.17 -21.83
CA THR A 112 -7.31 -3.40 -21.13
C THR A 112 -6.91 -3.36 -19.66
N GLU A 113 -5.73 -2.82 -19.34
CA GLU A 113 -5.27 -2.68 -17.96
C GLU A 113 -6.16 -1.72 -17.16
N VAL A 114 -6.57 -0.60 -17.75
CA VAL A 114 -7.50 0.35 -17.11
C VAL A 114 -8.86 -0.31 -16.83
N LEU A 115 -9.43 -1.00 -17.83
CA LEU A 115 -10.73 -1.68 -17.68
C LEU A 115 -10.68 -2.74 -16.58
N LEU A 116 -9.63 -3.57 -16.54
CA LEU A 116 -9.44 -4.56 -15.48
C LEU A 116 -9.21 -3.92 -14.11
N ALA A 117 -8.41 -2.84 -14.05
CA ALA A 117 -8.08 -2.17 -12.80
C ALA A 117 -9.34 -1.67 -12.07
N VAL A 118 -10.32 -1.11 -12.79
CA VAL A 118 -11.61 -0.71 -12.21
C VAL A 118 -12.29 -1.85 -11.45
N CYS A 119 -12.20 -3.08 -11.96
CA CYS A 119 -12.89 -4.23 -11.38
C CYS A 119 -12.10 -4.88 -10.23
N THR A 120 -10.77 -4.80 -10.26
CA THR A 120 -9.91 -5.56 -9.32
C THR A 120 -9.27 -4.70 -8.24
N SER A 121 -9.21 -3.38 -8.43
CA SER A 121 -8.56 -2.46 -7.49
C SER A 121 -9.26 -2.39 -6.13
N ASP A 122 -8.48 -2.10 -5.09
CA ASP A 122 -8.99 -1.90 -3.74
C ASP A 122 -9.71 -0.57 -3.58
N PHE A 123 -9.32 0.43 -4.39
CA PHE A 123 -10.04 1.69 -4.52
C PHE A 123 -10.18 2.10 -5.99
N VAL A 124 -11.29 2.78 -6.28
CA VAL A 124 -11.58 3.40 -7.57
C VAL A 124 -12.29 4.73 -7.27
N VAL A 125 -11.66 5.84 -7.64
CA VAL A 125 -12.15 7.19 -7.35
C VAL A 125 -12.00 8.12 -8.56
N ARG A 126 -12.93 9.05 -8.74
CA ARG A 126 -12.83 10.18 -9.67
C ARG A 126 -12.49 11.43 -8.87
N GLY A 127 -11.53 12.21 -9.36
CA GLY A 127 -11.12 13.44 -8.69
C GLY A 127 -10.05 14.21 -9.43
N SER A 128 -9.54 15.25 -8.78
CA SER A 128 -8.47 16.10 -9.28
C SER A 128 -7.27 16.09 -8.33
N ILE A 129 -6.09 16.40 -8.88
CA ILE A 129 -4.85 16.51 -8.10
C ILE A 129 -4.84 17.87 -7.43
N GLN A 130 -4.89 17.89 -6.10
CA GLN A 130 -4.75 19.12 -5.31
C GLN A 130 -3.29 19.54 -5.21
N LYS A 131 -2.40 18.60 -4.87
CA LYS A 131 -0.96 18.83 -4.78
C LYS A 131 -0.18 17.52 -4.86
N VAL A 132 1.08 17.61 -5.24
CA VAL A 132 2.05 16.50 -5.22
C VAL A 132 3.19 16.89 -4.30
N ILE A 133 3.58 15.97 -3.41
CA ILE A 133 4.71 16.13 -2.49
C ILE A 133 5.69 15.00 -2.77
N HIS A 134 6.94 15.35 -3.12
CA HIS A 134 7.99 14.37 -3.34
C HIS A 134 8.71 14.08 -2.02
N GLU A 135 8.85 12.79 -1.68
CA GLU A 135 9.50 12.31 -0.46
C GLU A 135 10.76 11.53 -0.85
N PRO A 136 11.88 12.20 -1.19
CA PRO A 136 13.08 11.55 -1.73
C PRO A 136 13.72 10.54 -0.78
N GLU A 137 13.63 10.78 0.53
CA GLU A 137 14.08 9.82 1.57
C GLU A 137 13.37 8.47 1.48
N ARG A 138 12.15 8.45 0.93
CA ARG A 138 11.32 7.25 0.79
C ARG A 138 11.31 6.70 -0.64
N GLN A 139 11.91 7.41 -1.60
CA GLN A 139 11.74 7.13 -3.03
C GLN A 139 10.26 7.11 -3.46
N GLU A 140 9.43 7.93 -2.81
CA GLU A 140 7.98 8.00 -3.02
C GLU A 140 7.54 9.42 -3.42
N SER A 141 6.38 9.51 -4.05
CA SER A 141 5.64 10.74 -4.29
C SER A 141 4.21 10.60 -3.78
N ALA A 142 3.78 11.54 -2.94
CA ALA A 142 2.45 11.62 -2.38
C ALA A 142 1.56 12.55 -3.22
N ILE A 143 0.48 12.00 -3.75
CA ILE A 143 -0.52 12.71 -4.54
C ILE A 143 -1.73 12.95 -3.63
N HIS A 144 -2.00 14.22 -3.33
CA HIS A 144 -3.20 14.62 -2.59
C HIS A 144 -4.34 14.88 -3.56
N LEU A 145 -5.46 14.20 -3.33
CA LEU A 145 -6.60 14.20 -4.22
C LEU A 145 -7.79 14.93 -3.58
N ASN A 146 -8.48 15.72 -4.40
CA ASN A 146 -9.86 16.10 -4.16
C ASN A 146 -10.76 15.15 -4.96
N VAL A 147 -11.55 14.35 -4.26
CA VAL A 147 -12.34 13.25 -4.84
C VAL A 147 -13.80 13.69 -4.94
N SER A 148 -14.25 13.80 -6.19
CA SER A 148 -15.63 14.13 -6.54
C SER A 148 -16.55 12.92 -6.46
N ARG A 149 -16.05 11.71 -6.79
CA ARG A 149 -16.83 10.47 -6.70
C ARG A 149 -16.00 9.28 -6.23
N LEU A 150 -16.53 8.53 -5.28
CA LEU A 150 -15.94 7.28 -4.77
C LEU A 150 -16.78 6.11 -5.28
N TYR A 151 -16.20 5.28 -6.15
CA TYR A 151 -16.87 4.10 -6.71
C TYR A 151 -16.62 2.86 -5.85
N ARG A 152 -15.38 2.72 -5.37
CA ARG A 152 -14.97 1.60 -4.53
C ARG A 152 -13.88 2.04 -3.56
N GLN A 153 -13.93 1.49 -2.35
CA GLN A 153 -12.86 1.63 -1.38
C GLN A 153 -12.95 0.52 -0.30
N LYS A 154 -11.98 -0.38 -0.25
CA LYS A 154 -11.93 -1.45 0.76
C LYS A 154 -11.52 -0.94 2.16
N SER A 155 -10.67 0.09 2.24
CA SER A 155 -10.13 0.64 3.49
C SER A 155 -10.39 2.15 3.57
N ARG A 156 -10.68 2.70 4.76
CA ARG A 156 -11.08 4.11 4.96
C ARG A 156 -9.97 5.16 4.78
N VAL A 157 -9.32 5.18 3.61
CA VAL A 157 -8.22 6.10 3.25
C VAL A 157 -8.68 7.42 2.64
N PHE A 158 -9.80 7.43 1.92
CA PHE A 158 -10.46 8.67 1.52
C PHE A 158 -11.52 9.02 2.56
N ARG A 159 -11.52 10.27 3.01
CA ARG A 159 -12.38 10.79 4.10
C ARG A 159 -13.18 12.00 3.62
N PRO A 160 -14.38 12.26 4.16
CA PRO A 160 -15.15 13.43 3.78
C PRO A 160 -14.35 14.71 4.03
N ALA A 161 -14.47 15.67 3.13
CA ALA A 161 -13.93 17.02 3.36
C ALA A 161 -14.71 17.70 4.51
N PRO A 162 -14.07 18.60 5.28
CA PRO A 162 -14.73 19.40 6.30
C PRO A 162 -15.88 20.20 5.71
N GLU A 163 -16.90 20.46 6.53
CA GLU A 163 -18.03 21.29 6.15
C GLU A 163 -17.55 22.69 5.72
N GLY A 164 -17.93 23.13 4.51
CA GLY A 164 -17.56 24.42 3.94
C GLY A 164 -16.62 24.37 2.71
N GLU A 165 -15.94 23.26 2.43
CA GLU A 165 -15.04 23.10 1.27
C GLU A 165 -15.71 22.36 0.08
N GLY A 166 -16.97 22.67 -0.21
CA GLY A 166 -17.59 22.31 -1.50
C GLY A 166 -18.01 20.85 -1.69
N GLY A 167 -18.18 20.05 -0.63
CA GLY A 167 -18.65 18.67 -0.71
C GLY A 167 -17.67 17.72 -1.41
N GLY A 168 -17.47 16.52 -0.87
CA GLY A 168 -16.58 15.52 -1.48
C GLY A 168 -15.65 14.86 -0.48
N TRP A 169 -14.65 14.16 -1.00
CA TRP A 169 -13.70 13.37 -0.21
C TRP A 169 -12.27 13.85 -0.46
N ARG A 170 -11.41 13.74 0.56
CA ARG A 170 -9.97 13.99 0.45
C ARG A 170 -9.21 12.70 0.73
N GLY A 171 -8.11 12.51 0.02
CA GLY A 171 -7.25 11.35 0.21
C GLY A 171 -5.82 11.58 -0.26
N ARG A 172 -4.94 10.67 0.15
CA ARG A 172 -3.53 10.62 -0.26
C ARG A 172 -3.31 9.29 -0.97
N VAL A 173 -2.70 9.34 -2.16
CA VAL A 173 -2.26 8.17 -2.90
C VAL A 173 -0.74 8.27 -3.12
N SER A 174 -0.01 7.20 -2.87
CA SER A 174 1.43 7.11 -3.07
C SER A 174 1.77 6.47 -4.42
N THR A 175 2.92 6.85 -4.97
CA THR A 175 3.57 6.21 -6.12
C THR A 175 5.08 6.34 -6.00
N LEU A 176 5.85 5.65 -6.84
CA LEU A 176 7.30 5.78 -6.84
C LEU A 176 7.76 7.15 -7.34
N LEU A 177 8.86 7.64 -6.76
CA LEU A 177 9.46 8.91 -7.15
C LEU A 177 9.96 8.91 -8.60
N GLU A 178 10.49 7.77 -9.07
CA GLU A 178 10.97 7.60 -10.45
C GLU A 178 9.86 7.75 -11.51
N CYS A 179 8.58 7.61 -11.12
CA CYS A 179 7.46 7.84 -12.03
C CYS A 179 7.27 9.34 -12.36
N GLY A 180 7.95 10.24 -11.65
CA GLY A 180 8.03 11.66 -12.01
C GLY A 180 6.67 12.37 -12.08
N VAL A 181 5.71 11.97 -11.23
CA VAL A 181 4.34 12.51 -11.26
C VAL A 181 4.34 14.00 -11.02
N ARG A 182 3.55 14.72 -11.81
CA ARG A 182 3.40 16.18 -11.74
C ARG A 182 1.94 16.57 -11.45
N PRO A 183 1.70 17.73 -10.84
CA PRO A 183 0.36 18.31 -10.78
C PRO A 183 -0.22 18.41 -12.20
N GLY A 184 -1.44 17.90 -12.37
CA GLY A 184 -2.14 17.90 -13.65
C GLY A 184 -3.54 18.48 -13.48
N HIS A 185 -3.93 19.34 -14.42
CA HIS A 185 -5.29 19.90 -14.45
C HIS A 185 -6.30 18.88 -15.01
N GLY A 186 -7.54 18.99 -14.54
CA GLY A 186 -8.67 18.18 -14.96
C GLY A 186 -9.00 17.06 -13.98
N GLU A 187 -9.99 16.24 -14.37
CA GLU A 187 -10.39 15.07 -13.61
C GLU A 187 -9.76 13.79 -14.16
N PHE A 188 -9.38 12.93 -13.23
CA PHE A 188 -8.75 11.64 -13.48
C PHE A 188 -9.53 10.55 -12.75
N LEU A 189 -9.45 9.34 -13.30
CA LEU A 189 -9.86 8.14 -12.60
C LEU A 189 -8.64 7.54 -11.92
N PHE A 190 -8.62 7.48 -10.59
CA PHE A 190 -7.55 6.84 -9.84
C PHE A 190 -7.99 5.45 -9.40
N THR A 191 -7.18 4.47 -9.78
CA THR A 191 -7.31 3.07 -9.37
C THR A 191 -6.04 2.66 -8.65
N GLY A 192 -6.14 1.69 -7.75
CA GLY A 192 -4.95 1.21 -7.05
C GLY A 192 -5.24 0.15 -6.01
N HIS A 193 -4.22 -0.13 -5.20
CA HIS A 193 -4.26 -1.16 -4.18
C HIS A 193 -3.88 -0.56 -2.83
N MET A 194 -4.22 -1.28 -1.78
CA MET A 194 -3.80 -0.98 -0.42
C MET A 194 -2.47 -1.68 -0.15
N HIS A 195 -1.51 -0.95 0.42
CA HIS A 195 -0.25 -1.50 0.89
C HIS A 195 0.15 -0.83 2.20
N PHE A 196 0.24 -1.64 3.25
CA PHE A 196 0.39 -1.26 4.65
C PHE A 196 -0.61 -0.21 5.13
N GLY A 197 -1.86 -0.31 4.68
CA GLY A 197 -2.90 0.66 5.00
C GLY A 197 -2.76 2.02 4.30
N GLU A 198 -1.79 2.16 3.39
CA GLU A 198 -1.63 3.31 2.50
C GLU A 198 -2.18 2.98 1.11
N ALA A 199 -2.77 3.96 0.43
CA ALA A 199 -3.26 3.79 -0.93
C ALA A 199 -2.11 3.95 -1.93
N TRP A 200 -1.89 2.97 -2.79
CA TRP A 200 -0.85 2.99 -3.83
C TRP A 200 -1.45 3.04 -5.22
N LEU A 201 -0.90 3.90 -6.06
CA LEU A 201 -1.40 4.17 -7.40
C LEU A 201 -1.19 2.97 -8.33
N GLY A 202 -2.24 2.58 -9.03
CA GLY A 202 -2.19 1.65 -10.18
C GLY A 202 -2.28 2.43 -11.49
N CYS A 203 -3.50 2.71 -11.93
CA CYS A 203 -3.76 3.50 -13.15
C CYS A 203 -4.41 4.85 -12.83
N ALA A 204 -4.04 5.89 -13.59
CA ALA A 204 -4.55 7.25 -13.47
C ALA A 204 -4.93 7.90 -14.83
N PRO A 205 -5.78 7.30 -15.68
CA PRO A 205 -6.19 7.94 -16.92
C PRO A 205 -7.01 9.21 -16.66
N ARG A 206 -7.04 10.12 -17.63
CA ARG A 206 -8.02 11.21 -17.61
C ARG A 206 -9.42 10.63 -17.66
N PHE A 207 -10.35 11.17 -16.88
CA PHE A 207 -11.69 10.60 -16.77
C PHE A 207 -12.42 10.57 -18.12
N LYS A 208 -12.28 11.62 -18.94
CA LYS A 208 -12.85 11.68 -20.30
C LYS A 208 -12.35 10.55 -21.22
N ASP A 209 -11.08 10.16 -21.10
CA ASP A 209 -10.49 9.10 -21.91
C ASP A 209 -11.01 7.74 -21.47
N PHE A 210 -11.09 7.53 -20.15
CA PHE A 210 -11.75 6.36 -19.57
C PHE A 210 -13.21 6.24 -20.00
N GLN A 211 -13.99 7.33 -19.97
CA GLN A 211 -15.40 7.30 -20.37
C GLN A 211 -15.61 6.89 -21.83
N ARG A 212 -14.68 7.26 -22.73
CA ARG A 212 -14.74 6.82 -24.13
C ARG A 212 -14.41 5.33 -24.25
N MET A 213 -13.35 4.89 -23.57
CA MET A 213 -12.89 3.51 -23.57
C MET A 213 -13.91 2.54 -22.94
N TYR A 214 -14.54 2.91 -21.83
CA TYR A 214 -15.52 2.06 -21.15
C TYR A 214 -16.78 1.89 -22.00
N ARG A 215 -17.29 2.98 -22.61
CA ARG A 215 -18.44 2.90 -23.52
C ARG A 215 -18.17 2.02 -24.74
N ASP A 216 -16.99 2.14 -25.35
CA ASP A 216 -16.60 1.27 -26.46
C ASP A 216 -16.53 -0.22 -26.03
N ALA A 217 -16.05 -0.49 -24.81
CA ALA A 217 -16.03 -1.85 -24.27
C ALA A 217 -17.45 -2.38 -23.95
N GLU A 218 -18.33 -1.53 -23.42
CA GLU A 218 -19.73 -1.84 -23.10
C GLU A 218 -20.53 -2.15 -24.38
N GLU A 219 -20.42 -1.31 -25.41
CA GLU A 219 -21.06 -1.52 -26.73
C GLU A 219 -20.64 -2.85 -27.39
N ARG A 220 -19.41 -3.30 -27.11
CA ARG A 220 -18.87 -4.58 -27.62
C ARG A 220 -19.10 -5.77 -26.67
N GLY A 221 -19.69 -5.56 -25.49
CA GLY A 221 -19.84 -6.58 -24.45
C GLY A 221 -18.51 -7.12 -23.90
N MET A 222 -17.45 -6.31 -23.94
CA MET A 222 -16.10 -6.65 -23.46
C MET A 222 -15.73 -5.94 -22.15
N ASN A 223 -16.68 -5.27 -21.49
CA ASN A 223 -16.43 -4.67 -20.18
C ASN A 223 -16.29 -5.77 -19.11
N PRO A 224 -15.19 -5.78 -18.34
CA PRO A 224 -14.94 -6.84 -17.36
C PRO A 224 -15.84 -6.78 -16.12
N CYS A 225 -16.47 -5.63 -15.86
CA CYS A 225 -17.47 -5.45 -14.82
C CYS A 225 -18.31 -4.20 -15.10
N GLU A 226 -19.42 -4.06 -14.37
CA GLU A 226 -20.29 -2.88 -14.41
C GLU A 226 -19.81 -1.77 -13.48
N MET A 227 -19.82 -0.53 -13.97
CA MET A 227 -19.44 0.67 -13.22
C MET A 227 -20.42 1.80 -13.54
N GLY A 228 -21.08 2.36 -12.52
CA GLY A 228 -21.96 3.52 -12.73
C GLY A 228 -21.14 4.73 -13.17
N MET A 229 -21.33 5.23 -14.40
CA MET A 229 -20.49 6.27 -15.00
C MET A 229 -20.93 7.73 -14.74
N GLU A 230 -22.03 7.95 -14.02
CA GLU A 230 -22.70 9.26 -13.84
C GLU A 230 -21.93 10.36 -13.07
#